data_AF-A0A8J8CGT7-F1
#
_entry.id   AF-A0A8J8CGT7-F1
#
_cell.length_a   1.000
_cell.length_b   1.000
_cell.length_c   1.000
_cell.angle_alpha   90.00
_cell.angle_beta   90.00
_cell.angle_gamma   90.00
#
_symmetry.space_group_name_H-M   'P 1'
#
loop_
_entity.id
_entity.type
_entity.pdbx_description
1 polymer ?
#
loop_
_entity_poly.entity_id
_entity_poly.type
_entity_poly.pdbx_seq_one_letter_code
_entity_poly.pdbx_strand_id
1 'polypeptide(L)'
;MVGENARDGVVADTASSVSTGFPLYTGSLLLWSFMLGIIPPFALIFALAVNSLVLLEYVHVITGATWTGFDLFMGLIMSMVFRTLDPRARVEVAKRLTPLNFFAVPSLATVAIVAGIYLAIRLGTFVLTSPWIIAAGIVVVVLTVQGFGIFLPNSVRIFIEVSKPKPDQGRIIRLNMLNVKLAGVQAAFQVAIIFIMAHIAVLGVG
;
A
#
# COMPACT_ATOMS: atom_id res chain seq x y z
N MET A 1 -6.05 23.76 62.54
CA MET A 1 -5.35 22.59 61.95
C MET A 1 -6.40 21.66 61.39
N VAL A 2 -6.11 20.99 60.27
CA VAL A 2 -6.99 20.16 59.40
C VAL A 2 -7.56 20.95 58.21
N GLY A 3 -6.79 20.94 57.13
CA GLY A 3 -7.19 21.45 55.81
C GLY A 3 -6.18 21.14 54.70
N GLU A 4 -5.23 20.23 54.92
CA GLU A 4 -4.09 19.96 54.04
C GLU A 4 -4.00 18.44 53.78
N ASN A 5 -5.07 17.85 53.24
CA ASN A 5 -5.05 16.42 52.89
C ASN A 5 -5.94 16.06 51.68
N ALA A 6 -6.42 17.05 50.93
CA ALA A 6 -7.27 16.84 49.76
C ALA A 6 -6.59 17.16 48.42
N ARG A 7 -5.34 17.65 48.45
CA ARG A 7 -4.60 18.06 47.24
C ARG A 7 -3.65 16.99 46.72
N ASP A 8 -3.28 16.02 47.55
CA ASP A 8 -2.33 14.96 47.17
C ASP A 8 -3.02 13.79 46.45
N GLY A 9 -4.35 13.66 46.58
CA GLY A 9 -5.13 12.63 45.88
C GLY A 9 -5.44 12.95 44.41
N VAL A 10 -5.33 14.22 43.98
CA VAL A 10 -5.64 14.64 42.60
C VAL A 10 -4.38 14.63 41.71
N VAL A 11 -3.19 14.73 42.32
CA VAL A 11 -1.92 14.74 41.57
C VAL A 11 -1.40 13.32 41.32
N ALA A 12 -1.85 12.31 42.10
CA ALA A 12 -1.44 10.92 41.91
C ALA A 12 -2.18 10.19 40.75
N ASP A 13 -3.31 10.71 40.27
CA ASP A 13 -4.15 10.04 39.25
C ASP A 13 -3.85 10.48 37.81
N THR A 14 -2.93 11.44 37.62
CA THR A 14 -2.49 11.88 36.28
C THR A 14 -1.19 11.21 35.81
N ALA A 15 -0.63 10.30 36.63
CA ALA A 15 0.66 9.66 36.39
C ALA A 15 0.59 8.15 36.07
N SER A 16 -0.59 7.59 35.75
CA SER A 16 -0.76 6.15 35.53
C SER A 16 -1.73 5.79 34.40
N SER A 17 -1.42 6.21 33.16
CA SER A 17 -1.62 5.38 31.94
C SER A 17 -1.31 6.17 30.67
N VAL A 18 -0.05 6.60 30.52
CA VAL A 18 0.49 6.66 29.15
C VAL A 18 0.68 5.20 28.75
N SER A 19 -0.37 4.59 28.21
CA SER A 19 -0.26 3.30 27.55
C SER A 19 0.63 3.48 26.32
N THR A 20 1.93 3.28 26.52
CA THR A 20 2.91 3.03 25.46
C THR A 20 2.66 1.67 24.84
N GLY A 21 1.45 1.47 24.32
CA GLY A 21 0.98 0.22 23.73
C GLY A 21 0.00 0.53 22.61
N PHE A 22 0.27 -0.03 21.43
CA PHE A 22 -0.67 -0.01 20.30
C PHE A 22 -2.09 -0.37 20.79
N PRO A 23 -3.14 0.35 20.36
CA PRO A 23 -4.49 0.11 20.84
C PRO A 23 -4.90 -1.35 20.61
N LEU A 24 -5.62 -1.95 21.58
CA LEU A 24 -6.08 -3.35 21.60
C LEU A 24 -6.88 -3.77 20.34
N TYR A 25 -7.33 -2.80 19.54
CA TYR A 25 -8.00 -3.00 18.25
C TYR A 25 -7.06 -3.45 17.10
N THR A 26 -5.74 -3.40 17.31
CA THR A 26 -4.72 -3.69 16.29
C THR A 26 -4.67 -5.17 15.89
N GLY A 27 -4.93 -6.09 16.82
CA GLY A 27 -4.86 -7.53 16.54
C GLY A 27 -5.94 -8.01 15.58
N SER A 28 -7.20 -7.59 15.79
CA SER A 28 -8.33 -7.95 14.93
C SER A 28 -8.19 -7.36 13.52
N LEU A 29 -7.73 -6.10 13.40
CA LEU A 29 -7.44 -5.47 12.12
C LEU A 29 -6.33 -6.18 11.34
N LEU A 30 -5.27 -6.59 12.01
CA LEU A 30 -4.15 -7.31 11.38
C LEU A 30 -4.58 -8.70 10.91
N LEU A 31 -5.38 -9.40 11.73
CA LEU A 31 -5.97 -10.69 11.36
C LEU A 31 -6.89 -10.53 10.15
N TRP A 32 -7.68 -9.46 10.11
CA TRP A 32 -8.55 -9.15 8.98
C TRP A 32 -7.76 -8.85 7.70
N SER A 33 -6.68 -8.07 7.79
CA SER A 33 -5.75 -7.84 6.68
C SER A 33 -5.13 -9.15 6.17
N PHE A 34 -4.74 -10.03 7.09
CA PHE A 34 -4.18 -11.34 6.73
C PHE A 34 -5.20 -12.22 6.03
N MET A 35 -6.43 -12.29 6.53
CA MET A 35 -7.53 -13.02 5.89
C MET A 35 -7.80 -12.50 4.47
N LEU A 36 -7.87 -11.18 4.29
CA LEU A 36 -7.99 -10.59 2.95
C LEU A 36 -6.78 -10.90 2.07
N GLY A 37 -5.57 -10.87 2.63
CA GLY A 37 -4.33 -11.16 1.93
C GLY A 37 -4.23 -12.60 1.43
N ILE A 38 -4.95 -13.56 2.00
CA ILE A 38 -4.93 -14.97 1.54
C ILE A 38 -5.86 -15.20 0.34
N ILE A 39 -6.90 -14.37 0.17
CA ILE A 39 -7.91 -14.56 -0.88
C ILE A 39 -7.29 -14.56 -2.28
N PRO A 40 -6.45 -13.58 -2.68
CA PRO A 40 -5.89 -13.58 -4.03
C PRO A 40 -4.99 -14.80 -4.32
N PRO A 41 -4.04 -15.20 -3.43
CA PRO A 41 -3.21 -16.38 -3.67
C PRO A 41 -4.02 -17.66 -3.76
N PHE A 42 -5.05 -17.80 -2.93
CA PHE A 42 -5.94 -18.96 -2.99
C PHE A 42 -6.68 -19.02 -4.33
N ALA A 43 -7.22 -17.89 -4.80
CA ALA A 43 -7.88 -17.80 -6.10
C ALA A 43 -6.92 -18.16 -7.26
N LEU A 44 -5.67 -17.71 -7.20
CA LEU A 44 -4.64 -18.07 -8.18
C LEU A 44 -4.32 -19.57 -8.16
N ILE A 45 -4.08 -20.15 -6.98
CA ILE A 45 -3.81 -21.59 -6.84
C ILE A 45 -4.98 -22.40 -7.40
N PHE A 46 -6.21 -22.00 -7.07
CA PHE A 46 -7.41 -22.65 -7.58
C PHE A 46 -7.51 -22.55 -9.11
N ALA A 47 -7.27 -21.36 -9.69
CA ALA A 47 -7.27 -21.14 -11.13
C ALA A 47 -6.24 -22.02 -11.87
N LEU A 48 -5.03 -22.14 -11.31
CA LEU A 48 -3.98 -22.99 -11.85
C LEU A 48 -4.32 -24.48 -11.72
N ALA A 49 -4.92 -24.89 -10.60
CA ALA A 49 -5.31 -26.28 -10.34
C ALA A 49 -6.39 -26.77 -11.31
N VAL A 50 -7.38 -25.93 -11.64
CA VAL A 50 -8.42 -26.28 -12.62
C VAL A 50 -8.00 -26.07 -14.07
N ASN A 51 -6.78 -25.56 -14.30
CA ASN A 51 -6.22 -25.28 -15.63
C ASN A 51 -7.12 -24.40 -16.53
N SER A 52 -7.92 -23.51 -15.94
CA SER A 52 -8.86 -22.68 -16.70
C SER A 52 -8.21 -21.35 -17.07
N LEU A 53 -8.03 -21.13 -18.37
CA LEU A 53 -7.49 -19.88 -18.92
C LEU A 53 -8.36 -18.68 -18.54
N VAL A 54 -9.69 -18.84 -18.67
CA VAL A 54 -10.67 -17.81 -18.34
C VAL A 54 -10.57 -17.43 -16.86
N LEU A 55 -10.50 -18.42 -15.97
CA LEU A 55 -10.41 -18.14 -14.53
C LEU A 55 -9.08 -17.45 -14.18
N LEU A 56 -7.98 -17.86 -14.80
CA LEU A 56 -6.68 -17.21 -14.63
C LEU A 56 -6.71 -15.75 -15.10
N GLU A 57 -7.38 -15.48 -16.23
CA GLU A 57 -7.59 -14.12 -16.75
C GLU A 57 -8.44 -13.28 -15.79
N TYR A 58 -9.56 -13.81 -15.28
CA TYR A 58 -10.36 -13.13 -14.26
C TYR A 58 -9.55 -12.82 -13.00
N VAL A 59 -8.78 -13.80 -12.50
CA VAL A 59 -7.90 -13.58 -11.34
C VAL A 59 -6.89 -12.48 -11.63
N HIS A 60 -6.22 -12.51 -12.77
CA HIS A 60 -5.27 -11.48 -13.18
C HIS A 60 -5.92 -10.09 -13.24
N VAL A 61 -7.03 -9.96 -13.96
CA VAL A 61 -7.69 -8.67 -14.20
C VAL A 61 -8.29 -8.11 -12.90
N ILE A 62 -8.99 -8.93 -12.11
CA ILE A 62 -9.60 -8.46 -10.85
C ILE A 62 -8.52 -8.04 -9.85
N THR A 63 -7.47 -8.85 -9.67
CA THR A 63 -6.40 -8.52 -8.72
C THR A 63 -5.58 -7.33 -9.19
N GLY A 64 -5.28 -7.24 -10.50
CA GLY A 64 -4.60 -6.10 -11.11
C GLY A 64 -5.41 -4.81 -11.01
N ALA A 65 -6.69 -4.83 -11.41
CA ALA A 65 -7.57 -3.67 -11.33
C ALA A 65 -7.76 -3.20 -9.88
N THR A 66 -7.87 -4.13 -8.93
CA THR A 66 -8.00 -3.80 -7.50
C THR A 66 -6.71 -3.19 -6.96
N TRP A 67 -5.54 -3.77 -7.27
CA TRP A 67 -4.24 -3.23 -6.87
C TRP A 67 -4.02 -1.82 -7.45
N THR A 68 -4.19 -1.66 -8.76
CA THR A 68 -4.02 -0.37 -9.43
C THR A 68 -5.03 0.67 -8.93
N GLY A 69 -6.30 0.31 -8.78
CA GLY A 69 -7.33 1.19 -8.23
C GLY A 69 -7.00 1.63 -6.81
N PHE A 70 -6.48 0.70 -5.98
CA PHE A 70 -6.02 0.99 -4.63
C PHE A 70 -4.84 1.97 -4.62
N ASP A 71 -3.83 1.75 -5.47
CA ASP A 71 -2.66 2.63 -5.56
C ASP A 71 -3.03 4.03 -6.06
N LEU A 72 -3.93 4.14 -7.04
CA LEU A 72 -4.43 5.44 -7.51
C LEU A 72 -5.24 6.14 -6.42
N PHE A 73 -6.12 5.42 -5.73
CA PHE A 73 -6.91 5.96 -4.64
C PHE A 73 -6.02 6.44 -3.49
N MET A 74 -5.08 5.61 -3.02
CA MET A 74 -4.20 5.97 -1.91
C MET A 74 -3.15 7.00 -2.29
N GLY A 75 -2.59 6.93 -3.49
CA GLY A 75 -1.54 7.82 -3.97
C GLY A 75 -2.06 9.21 -4.35
N LEU A 76 -3.22 9.30 -5.01
CA LEU A 76 -3.75 10.56 -5.54
C LEU A 76 -4.89 11.14 -4.68
N ILE A 77 -5.92 10.34 -4.39
CA ILE A 77 -7.12 10.83 -3.70
C ILE A 77 -6.85 10.97 -2.20
N MET A 78 -6.34 9.93 -1.56
CA MET A 78 -6.08 9.94 -0.12
C MET A 78 -4.97 10.93 0.23
N SER A 79 -3.96 11.11 -0.62
CA SER A 79 -2.93 12.13 -0.39
C SER A 79 -3.52 13.55 -0.42
N MET A 80 -4.51 13.84 -1.27
CA MET A 80 -5.24 15.11 -1.25
C MET A 80 -6.05 15.27 0.04
N VAL A 81 -6.78 14.23 0.47
CA VAL A 81 -7.53 14.25 1.74
C VAL A 81 -6.61 14.47 2.93
N PHE A 82 -5.46 13.79 2.97
CA PHE A 82 -4.49 13.96 4.05
C PHE A 82 -3.92 15.38 4.13
N ARG A 83 -3.91 16.15 3.04
CA ARG A 83 -3.44 17.56 3.07
C ARG A 83 -4.41 18.48 3.81
N THR A 84 -5.71 18.16 3.83
CA THR A 84 -6.73 19.00 4.48
C THR A 84 -6.98 18.62 5.94
N LEU A 85 -6.64 17.39 6.34
CA LEU A 85 -6.83 16.92 7.71
C LEU A 85 -5.85 17.55 8.70
N ASP A 86 -6.28 17.76 9.94
CA ASP A 86 -5.39 18.11 11.05
C ASP A 86 -4.41 16.97 11.39
N PRO A 87 -3.22 17.26 11.96
CA PRO A 87 -2.22 16.25 12.26
C PRO A 87 -2.73 15.06 13.08
N ARG A 88 -3.61 15.31 14.07
CA ARG A 88 -4.21 14.26 14.90
C ARG A 88 -5.14 13.34 14.09
N ALA A 89 -5.96 13.91 13.21
CA ALA A 89 -6.86 13.14 12.35
C ALA A 89 -6.09 12.29 11.33
N ARG A 90 -5.01 12.82 10.75
CA ARG A 90 -4.11 12.05 9.86
C ARG A 90 -3.58 10.79 10.54
N VAL A 91 -3.19 10.91 11.81
CA VAL A 91 -2.66 9.79 12.59
C VAL A 91 -3.74 8.74 12.85
N GLU A 92 -4.96 9.14 13.20
CA GLU A 92 -6.06 8.19 13.42
C GLU A 92 -6.49 7.44 12.16
N VAL A 93 -6.51 8.11 11.01
CA VAL A 93 -6.77 7.46 9.71
C VAL A 93 -5.62 6.51 9.34
N ALA A 94 -4.37 6.95 9.51
CA ALA A 94 -3.19 6.12 9.22
C ALA A 94 -3.13 4.86 10.10
N LYS A 95 -3.48 4.97 11.39
CA LYS A 95 -3.54 3.83 12.32
C LYS A 95 -4.52 2.74 11.87
N ARG A 96 -5.60 3.11 11.17
CA ARG A 96 -6.62 2.17 10.69
C ARG A 96 -6.29 1.60 9.31
N LEU A 97 -5.74 2.43 8.43
CA LEU A 97 -5.39 2.02 7.06
C LEU A 97 -4.08 1.22 6.98
N THR A 98 -3.09 1.53 7.82
CA THR A 98 -1.78 0.85 7.75
C THR A 98 -1.88 -0.65 7.99
N PRO A 99 -2.56 -1.15 9.04
CA PRO A 99 -2.71 -2.59 9.27
C PRO A 99 -3.46 -3.27 8.12
N LEU A 100 -4.46 -2.59 7.56
CA LEU A 100 -5.26 -3.12 6.46
C LEU A 100 -4.41 -3.35 5.20
N ASN A 101 -3.58 -2.36 4.85
CA ASN A 101 -2.84 -2.40 3.59
C ASN A 101 -1.65 -3.35 3.63
N PHE A 102 -1.16 -3.69 4.82
CA PHE A 102 0.10 -4.39 5.04
C PHE A 102 0.17 -5.75 4.35
N PHE A 103 -0.90 -6.57 4.42
CA PHE A 103 -0.94 -7.86 3.72
C PHE A 103 -1.77 -7.81 2.43
N ALA A 104 -2.86 -7.04 2.41
CA ALA A 104 -3.78 -7.03 1.28
C ALA A 104 -3.14 -6.50 -0.01
N VAL A 105 -2.41 -5.38 0.05
CA VAL A 105 -1.85 -4.72 -1.14
C VAL A 105 -0.70 -5.52 -1.75
N PRO A 106 0.32 -5.97 -0.98
CA PRO A 106 1.38 -6.81 -1.54
C PRO A 106 0.86 -8.12 -2.11
N SER A 107 -0.18 -8.70 -1.50
CA SER A 107 -0.82 -9.92 -1.99
C SER A 107 -1.49 -9.70 -3.36
N LEU A 108 -2.31 -8.66 -3.50
CA LEU A 108 -2.94 -8.30 -4.76
C LEU A 108 -1.91 -8.04 -5.87
N ALA A 109 -0.87 -7.25 -5.56
CA ALA A 109 0.20 -6.94 -6.51
C ALA A 109 0.94 -8.21 -6.96
N THR A 110 1.31 -9.09 -6.01
CA THR A 110 2.02 -10.34 -6.31
C THR A 110 1.17 -11.25 -7.20
N VAL A 111 -0.10 -11.42 -6.87
CA VAL A 111 -0.99 -12.28 -7.65
C VAL A 111 -1.27 -11.72 -9.02
N ALA A 112 -1.47 -10.39 -9.15
CA ALA A 112 -1.64 -9.76 -10.45
C ALA A 112 -0.42 -10.01 -11.36
N ILE A 113 0.79 -9.83 -10.83
CA ILE A 113 2.04 -10.05 -11.58
C ILE A 113 2.17 -11.53 -11.97
N VAL A 114 2.04 -12.45 -11.01
CA VAL A 114 2.22 -13.88 -11.26
C VAL A 114 1.16 -14.40 -12.22
N ALA A 115 -0.12 -14.07 -12.00
CA ALA A 115 -1.20 -14.46 -12.89
C ALA A 115 -0.99 -13.92 -14.32
N GLY A 116 -0.50 -12.68 -14.46
CA GLY A 116 -0.19 -12.07 -15.76
C GLY A 116 0.93 -12.80 -16.50
N ILE A 117 1.99 -13.21 -15.80
CA ILE A 117 3.07 -14.02 -16.37
C ILE A 117 2.54 -15.37 -16.85
N TYR A 118 1.78 -16.08 -16.01
CA TYR A 118 1.19 -17.37 -16.40
C TYR A 118 0.22 -17.22 -17.58
N LEU A 119 -0.57 -16.15 -17.60
CA LEU A 119 -1.50 -15.84 -18.69
C LEU A 119 -0.73 -15.61 -20.00
N ALA A 120 0.32 -14.79 -19.97
CA ALA A 120 1.16 -14.54 -21.14
C ALA A 120 1.83 -15.82 -21.67
N ILE A 121 2.32 -16.69 -20.79
CA ILE A 121 2.91 -17.98 -21.17
C ILE A 121 1.83 -18.88 -21.82
N ARG A 122 0.63 -18.95 -21.22
CA ARG A 122 -0.47 -19.79 -21.70
C ARG A 122 -1.05 -19.32 -23.04
N LEU A 123 -1.08 -18.00 -23.27
CA LEU A 123 -1.53 -17.40 -24.53
C LEU A 123 -0.44 -17.44 -25.62
N GLY A 124 0.79 -17.88 -25.30
CA GLY A 124 1.92 -17.83 -26.22
C GLY A 124 2.39 -16.41 -26.53
N THR A 125 1.97 -15.42 -25.74
CA THR A 125 2.29 -13.99 -25.91
C THR A 125 3.49 -13.54 -25.06
N PHE A 126 4.07 -14.45 -24.25
CA PHE A 126 5.29 -14.19 -23.49
C PHE A 126 6.52 -14.15 -24.40
N VAL A 127 6.61 -13.08 -25.18
CA VAL A 127 7.71 -12.84 -26.11
C VAL A 127 8.56 -11.71 -25.53
N LEU A 128 9.72 -12.05 -24.98
CA LEU A 128 10.64 -11.08 -24.35
C LEU A 128 11.25 -10.06 -25.34
N THR A 129 11.02 -10.22 -26.64
CA THR A 129 11.35 -9.23 -27.67
C THR A 129 10.21 -8.26 -27.97
N SER A 130 8.99 -8.51 -27.49
CA SER A 130 7.87 -7.59 -27.71
C SER A 130 8.08 -6.30 -26.92
N PRO A 131 8.03 -5.12 -27.58
CA PRO A 131 8.18 -3.83 -26.90
C PRO A 131 7.18 -3.63 -25.75
N TRP A 132 5.97 -4.17 -25.89
CA TRP A 132 4.89 -4.04 -24.90
C TRP A 132 5.13 -4.90 -23.66
N ILE A 133 5.62 -6.13 -23.82
CA ILE A 133 5.99 -7.00 -22.70
C ILE A 133 7.20 -6.43 -21.96
N ILE A 134 8.20 -5.90 -22.68
CA ILE A 134 9.34 -5.21 -22.09
C ILE A 134 8.86 -3.96 -21.32
N ALA A 135 7.98 -3.15 -21.91
CA ALA A 135 7.44 -1.96 -21.26
C ALA A 135 6.66 -2.31 -19.98
N ALA A 136 5.80 -3.34 -20.02
CA ALA A 136 5.09 -3.83 -18.84
C ALA A 136 6.07 -4.27 -17.74
N GLY A 137 7.09 -5.05 -18.10
CA GLY A 137 8.12 -5.50 -17.17
C GLY A 137 8.91 -4.34 -16.54
N ILE A 138 9.31 -3.35 -17.35
CA ILE A 138 9.99 -2.14 -16.85
C ILE A 138 9.11 -1.39 -15.86
N VAL A 139 7.83 -1.16 -16.19
CA VAL A 139 6.91 -0.45 -15.30
C VAL A 139 6.72 -1.20 -13.99
N VAL A 140 6.54 -2.52 -14.03
CA VAL A 140 6.44 -3.35 -12.81
C VAL A 140 7.69 -3.22 -11.96
N VAL A 141 8.89 -3.33 -12.55
CA VAL A 141 10.16 -3.18 -11.82
C VAL A 141 10.27 -1.79 -11.20
N VAL A 142 9.93 -0.73 -11.95
CA VAL A 142 9.94 0.64 -11.44
C VAL A 142 8.99 0.80 -10.26
N LEU A 143 7.75 0.29 -10.38
CA LEU A 143 6.76 0.34 -9.29
C LEU A 143 7.24 -0.41 -8.05
N THR A 144 7.82 -1.60 -8.21
CA THR A 144 8.40 -2.36 -7.09
C THR A 144 9.54 -1.60 -6.43
N VAL A 145 10.47 -1.03 -7.21
CA VAL A 145 11.61 -0.25 -6.68
C VAL A 145 11.12 1.03 -5.99
N GLN A 146 10.13 1.72 -6.55
CA GLN A 146 9.56 2.92 -5.93
C GLN A 146 8.86 2.61 -4.62
N GLY A 147 8.00 1.59 -4.59
CA GLY A 147 7.25 1.18 -3.40
C GLY A 147 8.16 0.75 -2.27
N PHE A 148 9.03 -0.24 -2.51
CA PHE A 148 9.88 -0.82 -1.47
C PHE A 148 11.18 -0.04 -1.22
N GLY A 149 11.82 0.46 -2.28
CA GLY A 149 13.15 1.07 -2.20
C GLY A 149 13.13 2.56 -1.85
N ILE A 150 12.04 3.28 -2.12
CA ILE A 150 12.00 4.74 -1.90
C ILE A 150 10.90 5.12 -0.90
N PHE A 151 9.66 4.70 -1.12
CA PHE A 151 8.51 5.09 -0.29
C PHE A 151 8.62 4.59 1.15
N LEU A 152 8.92 3.30 1.32
CA LEU A 152 9.03 2.68 2.64
C LEU A 152 10.13 3.32 3.51
N PRO A 153 11.41 3.42 3.06
CA PRO A 153 12.45 4.04 3.88
C PRO A 153 12.22 5.53 4.11
N ASN A 154 11.62 6.26 3.16
CA ASN A 154 11.31 7.67 3.36
C ASN A 154 10.21 7.86 4.43
N SER A 155 9.18 7.01 4.41
CA SER A 155 8.10 7.04 5.40
C SER A 155 8.59 6.69 6.80
N VAL A 156 9.48 5.70 6.93
CA VAL A 156 10.15 5.36 8.20
C VAL A 156 11.00 6.53 8.70
N ARG A 157 11.75 7.21 7.82
CA ARG A 157 12.56 8.39 8.20
C ARG A 157 11.69 9.53 8.74
N ILE A 158 10.54 9.81 8.10
CA ILE A 158 9.59 10.83 8.58
C ILE A 158 9.05 10.42 9.95
N PHE A 159 8.64 9.17 10.11
CA PHE A 159 8.10 8.68 11.38
C PHE A 159 9.10 8.83 12.52
N ILE A 160 10.35 8.40 12.31
CA ILE A 160 11.43 8.56 13.29
C ILE A 160 11.68 10.04 13.61
N GLU A 161 11.68 10.93 12.61
CA GLU A 161 11.91 12.36 12.83
C GLU A 161 10.79 13.01 13.64
N VAL A 162 9.53 12.62 13.39
CA VAL A 162 8.36 13.11 14.15
C VAL A 162 8.33 12.57 15.58
N SER A 163 8.91 11.40 15.84
CA SER A 163 9.03 10.82 17.19
C SER A 163 10.14 11.43 18.05
N LYS A 164 10.97 12.34 17.53
CA LYS A 164 12.06 12.97 18.30
C LYS A 164 11.53 14.05 19.26
N PRO A 165 12.18 14.28 20.42
CA PRO A 165 11.81 15.36 21.35
C PRO A 165 11.86 16.78 20.75
N LYS A 166 12.71 16.99 19.73
CA LYS A 166 12.80 18.23 18.96
C LYS A 166 12.81 17.90 17.46
N PRO A 167 11.64 17.83 16.81
CA PRO A 167 11.55 17.49 15.39
C PRO A 167 12.16 18.58 14.50
N ASP A 168 12.99 18.19 13.52
CA ASP A 168 13.47 19.10 12.48
C ASP A 168 12.40 19.30 11.40
N GLN A 169 11.72 20.45 11.46
CA GLN A 169 10.66 20.83 10.53
C GLN A 169 11.18 20.91 9.08
N GLY A 170 12.40 21.39 8.85
CA GLY A 170 12.98 21.52 7.51
C GLY A 170 13.20 20.15 6.85
N ARG A 171 13.66 19.18 7.64
CA ARG A 171 13.81 17.79 7.19
C ARG A 171 12.47 17.13 6.89
N ILE A 172 11.46 17.31 7.75
CA ILE A 172 10.12 16.76 7.54
C ILE A 172 9.50 17.30 6.25
N ILE A 173 9.58 18.61 6.02
CA ILE A 173 9.02 19.25 4.82
C ILE A 173 9.69 18.71 3.55
N ARG A 174 11.02 18.59 3.54
CA ARG A 174 11.77 18.07 2.38
C ARG A 174 11.43 16.61 2.08
N LEU A 175 11.36 15.76 3.10
CA LEU A 175 11.00 14.34 2.95
C LEU A 175 9.54 14.19 2.50
N ASN A 176 8.64 15.03 3.01
CA ASN A 176 7.23 15.03 2.62
C ASN A 176 7.04 15.48 1.16
N MET A 177 7.77 16.50 0.72
CA MET A 177 7.70 16.97 -0.66
C MET A 177 8.23 15.92 -1.66
N LEU A 178 9.22 15.13 -1.26
CA LEU A 178 9.66 13.96 -2.03
C LEU A 178 8.56 12.91 -2.13
N ASN A 179 7.89 12.57 -1.01
CA ASN A 179 6.76 11.63 -1.03
C ASN A 179 5.62 12.09 -1.94
N VAL A 180 5.28 13.38 -1.93
CA VAL A 180 4.24 13.93 -2.82
C VAL A 180 4.64 13.80 -4.29
N LYS A 181 5.89 14.10 -4.65
CA LYS A 181 6.39 13.91 -6.02
C LYS A 181 6.35 12.45 -6.43
N LEU A 182 6.82 11.55 -5.57
CA LEU A 182 6.83 10.11 -5.82
C LEU A 182 5.41 9.56 -5.97
N ALA A 183 4.44 10.06 -5.19
CA ALA A 183 3.04 9.65 -5.29
C ALA A 183 2.45 10.04 -6.65
N GLY A 184 2.76 11.24 -7.14
CA GLY A 184 2.35 11.67 -8.49
C GLY A 184 2.97 10.81 -9.59
N VAL A 185 4.26 10.48 -9.47
CA VAL A 185 4.95 9.60 -10.43
C VAL A 185 4.38 8.18 -10.37
N GLN A 186 4.11 7.65 -9.18
CA GLN A 186 3.49 6.33 -9.02
C GLN A 186 2.11 6.28 -9.67
N ALA A 187 1.28 7.32 -9.49
CA ALA A 187 -0.02 7.40 -10.16
C ALA A 187 0.11 7.43 -11.69
N ALA A 188 1.11 8.14 -12.23
CA ALA A 188 1.36 8.16 -13.67
C ALA A 188 1.77 6.77 -14.20
N PHE A 189 2.62 6.04 -13.49
CA PHE A 189 2.98 4.67 -13.85
C PHE A 189 1.79 3.70 -13.74
N GLN A 190 0.90 3.89 -12.75
CA GLN A 190 -0.33 3.12 -12.63
C GLN A 190 -1.29 3.37 -13.81
N VAL A 191 -1.37 4.60 -14.32
CA VAL A 191 -2.12 4.87 -15.56
C VAL A 191 -1.41 4.25 -16.77
N ALA A 192 -0.09 4.37 -16.86
CA ALA A 192 0.68 3.81 -17.97
C ALA A 192 0.52 2.28 -18.07
N ILE A 193 0.57 1.56 -16.95
CA ILE A 193 0.41 0.10 -16.95
C ILE A 193 -1.00 -0.32 -17.39
N ILE A 194 -2.05 0.46 -17.06
CA ILE A 194 -3.41 0.21 -17.57
C ILE A 194 -3.41 0.28 -19.10
N PHE A 195 -2.81 1.32 -19.69
CA PHE A 195 -2.74 1.46 -21.14
C PHE A 195 -1.96 0.32 -21.80
N ILE A 196 -0.83 -0.08 -21.21
CA ILE A 196 -0.02 -1.20 -21.72
C ILE A 196 -0.81 -2.50 -21.66
N MET A 197 -1.48 -2.79 -20.54
CA MET A 197 -2.27 -4.02 -20.39
C MET A 197 -3.50 -4.03 -21.29
N ALA A 198 -4.19 -2.90 -21.43
CA ALA A 198 -5.30 -2.77 -22.38
C ALA A 198 -4.85 -2.96 -23.83
N HIS A 199 -3.67 -2.44 -24.20
CA HIS A 199 -3.10 -2.67 -25.52
C HIS A 199 -2.80 -4.15 -25.74
N ILE A 200 -2.12 -4.81 -24.80
CA ILE A 200 -1.79 -6.25 -24.90
C ILE A 200 -3.07 -7.09 -25.00
N ALA A 201 -4.11 -6.75 -24.22
CA ALA A 201 -5.37 -7.48 -24.20
C ALA A 201 -6.19 -7.35 -25.50
N VAL A 202 -6.20 -6.16 -26.12
CA VAL A 202 -7.04 -5.88 -27.30
C VAL A 202 -6.28 -6.09 -28.61
N LEU A 203 -5.02 -5.70 -28.67
CA LEU A 203 -4.20 -5.63 -29.90
C LEU A 203 -3.10 -6.70 -29.94
N GLY A 204 -2.88 -7.42 -28.84
CA GLY A 204 -1.84 -8.44 -28.75
C GLY A 204 -0.44 -7.84 -28.54
N VAL A 205 0.59 -8.67 -28.78
CA VAL A 205 2.01 -8.35 -28.52
C VAL A 205 2.81 -8.00 -29.78
N GLY A 206 2.10 -7.71 -30.88
CA GLY A 206 2.64 -7.49 -32.23
C GLY A 206 3.52 -6.24 -32.39
#